data_AF-A0A329LC85-F1
#
_entry.id   AF-A0A329LC85-F1
#
_cell.length_a   1.000
_cell.length_b   1.000
_cell.length_c   1.000
_cell.angle_alpha   90.00
_cell.angle_beta   90.00
_cell.angle_gamma   90.00
#
_symmetry.space_group_name_H-M   'P 1'
#
loop_
_entity.id
_entity.type
_entity.pdbx_description
1 polymer ?
#
loop_
_entity_poly.entity_id
_entity_poly.type
_entity_poly.pdbx_seq_one_letter_code
_entity_poly.pdbx_strand_id
1 'polypeptide(L)'
;MTDQQDIDAVFDALDAAWDRVCALNVDALNPRQQLAVLERCEKQRRRIPAVEHPVINSLARQAPSVELGGTVVHAIAEATLISRTEASRRLKEARDLGPRHGLTGEPIPP
;
A
#
# COMPACT_ATOMS: atom_id res chain seq x y z
N MET A 1 4.00 -20.50 -2.66
CA MET A 1 2.73 -19.85 -2.29
C MET A 1 3.03 -19.08 -1.04
N THR A 2 2.85 -17.77 -1.04
CA THR A 2 2.91 -16.97 0.19
C THR A 2 1.62 -17.25 0.95
N ASP A 3 1.72 -17.78 2.17
CA ASP A 3 0.57 -17.90 3.06
C ASP A 3 0.43 -16.67 3.96
N GLN A 4 -0.63 -16.63 4.78
CA GLN A 4 -0.86 -15.49 5.66
C GLN A 4 0.28 -15.30 6.68
N GLN A 5 0.88 -16.39 7.16
CA GLN A 5 1.96 -16.33 8.14
C GLN A 5 3.22 -15.72 7.53
N ASP A 6 3.53 -16.02 6.27
CA ASP A 6 4.62 -15.38 5.54
C ASP A 6 4.39 -13.87 5.37
N ILE A 7 3.15 -13.45 5.09
CA ILE A 7 2.79 -12.03 4.97
C ILE A 7 3.00 -11.33 6.32
N ASP A 8 2.42 -11.89 7.38
CA ASP A 8 2.49 -11.31 8.73
C ASP A 8 3.96 -11.18 9.18
N ALA A 9 4.78 -12.22 9.01
CA ALA A 9 6.19 -12.19 9.37
C ALA A 9 7.00 -11.10 8.63
N VAL A 10 6.69 -10.85 7.35
CA VAL A 10 7.33 -9.78 6.58
C VAL A 10 6.89 -8.41 7.06
N PHE A 11 5.60 -8.21 7.36
CA PHE A 11 5.10 -6.94 7.88
C PHE A 11 5.58 -6.68 9.31
N ASP A 12 5.64 -7.69 10.19
CA ASP A 12 6.22 -7.58 11.54
C ASP A 12 7.68 -7.10 11.48
N ALA A 13 8.48 -7.63 10.54
CA ALA A 13 9.85 -7.21 10.35
C ALA A 13 9.96 -5.75 9.83
N LEU A 14 9.00 -5.31 9.00
CA LEU A 14 8.92 -3.92 8.53
C LEU A 14 8.50 -2.99 9.68
N ASP A 15 7.53 -3.37 10.49
CA ASP A 15 7.06 -2.59 11.63
C ASP A 15 8.17 -2.40 12.67
N ALA A 16 8.90 -3.47 13.00
CA ALA A 16 10.09 -3.38 13.85
C ALA A 16 11.22 -2.51 13.25
N ALA A 17 11.30 -2.38 11.93
CA ALA A 17 12.21 -1.43 11.29
C ALA A 17 11.69 0.02 11.39
N TRP A 18 10.38 0.23 11.23
CA TRP A 18 9.76 1.55 11.39
C TRP A 18 9.83 2.05 12.83
N ASP A 19 9.63 1.21 13.82
CA ASP A 19 9.78 1.56 15.23
C ASP A 19 11.19 2.12 15.52
N ARG A 20 12.21 1.49 14.95
CA ARG A 20 13.60 1.97 15.06
C ARG A 20 13.81 3.31 14.36
N VAL A 21 13.14 3.56 13.23
CA VAL A 21 13.17 4.86 12.55
C VAL A 21 12.48 5.94 13.39
N CYS A 22 11.33 5.63 13.99
CA CYS A 22 10.58 6.52 14.87
C CYS A 22 11.36 6.88 16.15
N ALA A 23 12.24 6.00 16.62
CA ALA A 23 13.11 6.24 17.77
C ALA A 23 14.34 7.13 17.47
N LEU A 24 14.56 7.55 16.21
CA LEU A 24 15.69 8.41 15.86
C LEU A 24 15.53 9.81 16.44
N ASN A 25 16.58 10.31 17.10
CA ASN A 25 16.65 11.72 17.51
C ASN A 25 17.04 12.60 16.32
N VAL A 26 16.04 13.21 15.67
CA VAL A 26 16.22 14.12 14.53
C VAL A 26 16.64 15.54 14.92
N ASP A 27 16.48 15.92 16.19
CA ASP A 27 16.83 17.26 16.70
C ASP A 27 18.35 17.46 16.79
N ALA A 28 19.10 16.36 16.91
CA ALA A 28 20.56 16.36 16.85
C ALA A 28 21.11 16.50 15.42
N LEU A 29 20.25 16.44 14.39
CA LEU A 29 20.66 16.48 12.98
C LEU A 29 20.71 17.92 12.47
N ASN A 30 21.70 18.20 11.63
CA ASN A 30 21.71 19.45 10.85
C ASN A 30 20.68 19.39 9.69
N PRO A 31 20.31 20.54 9.09
CA PRO A 31 19.30 20.58 8.04
C PRO A 31 19.58 19.67 6.83
N ARG A 32 20.84 19.48 6.43
CA ARG A 32 21.18 18.58 5.31
C ARG A 32 20.90 17.12 5.66
N GLN A 33 21.19 16.73 6.89
CA GLN A 33 20.90 15.39 7.39
C GLN A 33 19.39 15.16 7.51
N GLN A 34 18.63 16.17 7.96
CA GLN A 34 17.17 16.10 8.00
C GLN A 34 16.55 15.93 6.60
N LEU A 35 17.04 16.66 5.59
CA LEU A 35 16.61 16.49 4.21
C LEU A 35 16.92 15.07 3.69
N ALA A 36 18.09 14.52 4.00
CA ALA A 36 18.43 13.14 3.62
C ALA A 36 17.50 12.10 4.28
N VAL A 37 17.00 12.36 5.51
CA VAL A 37 15.97 11.52 6.14
C VAL A 37 14.66 11.61 5.36
N LEU A 38 14.21 12.82 4.99
CA LEU A 38 12.99 13.02 4.22
C LEU A 38 13.05 12.37 2.83
N GLU A 39 14.18 12.43 2.14
CA GLU A 39 14.39 11.75 0.86
C GLU A 39 14.19 10.22 0.98
N ARG A 40 14.66 9.63 2.09
CA ARG A 40 14.48 8.20 2.37
C ARG A 40 13.03 7.87 2.71
N CYS A 41 12.36 8.69 3.52
CA CYS A 41 10.93 8.56 3.76
C CYS A 41 10.15 8.58 2.45
N GLU A 42 10.49 9.50 1.55
CA GLU A 42 9.77 9.67 0.30
C GLU A 42 10.03 8.54 -0.71
N LYS A 43 11.25 7.98 -0.70
CA LYS A 43 11.52 6.74 -1.42
C LYS A 43 10.63 5.61 -0.92
N GLN A 44 10.38 5.48 0.38
CA GLN A 44 9.45 4.47 0.87
C GLN A 44 8.00 4.79 0.49
N ARG A 45 7.54 6.03 0.66
CA ARG A 45 6.16 6.42 0.28
C ARG A 45 5.84 6.04 -1.16
N ARG A 46 6.80 6.22 -2.08
CA ARG A 46 6.66 5.82 -3.49
C ARG A 46 6.65 4.30 -3.73
N ARG A 47 7.16 3.49 -2.82
CA ARG A 47 7.13 2.02 -2.92
C ARG A 47 5.80 1.42 -2.46
N ILE A 48 5.09 2.09 -1.53
CA ILE A 48 3.83 1.60 -0.98
C ILE A 48 2.77 1.38 -2.09
N PRO A 49 2.50 2.32 -3.01
CA PRO A 49 1.56 2.10 -4.11
C PRO A 49 1.88 0.88 -4.98
N ALA A 50 3.17 0.57 -5.20
CA ALA A 50 3.56 -0.61 -5.98
C ALA A 50 3.14 -1.93 -5.33
N VAL A 51 3.06 -1.96 -3.99
CA VAL A 51 2.55 -3.10 -3.22
C VAL A 51 1.02 -3.07 -3.14
N GLU A 52 0.42 -1.89 -2.97
CA GLU A 52 -1.02 -1.73 -2.83
C GLU A 52 -1.79 -2.00 -4.14
N HIS A 53 -1.28 -1.55 -5.29
CA HIS A 53 -2.03 -1.61 -6.56
C HIS A 53 -2.47 -3.03 -6.95
N PRO A 54 -1.62 -4.07 -6.90
CA PRO A 54 -2.07 -5.44 -7.19
C PRO A 54 -3.16 -5.94 -6.23
N VAL A 55 -3.06 -5.61 -4.93
CA VAL A 55 -4.05 -6.00 -3.91
C VAL A 55 -5.38 -5.31 -4.18
N ILE A 56 -5.36 -3.99 -4.39
CA ILE A 56 -6.55 -3.19 -4.70
C ILE A 56 -7.21 -3.66 -6.00
N ASN A 57 -6.44 -3.92 -7.06
CA ASN A 57 -6.97 -4.43 -8.31
C ASN A 57 -7.55 -5.85 -8.16
N SER A 58 -6.97 -6.69 -7.30
CA SER A 58 -7.52 -8.01 -6.98
C SER A 58 -8.87 -7.90 -6.26
N LEU A 59 -8.97 -7.04 -5.25
CA LEU A 59 -10.23 -6.74 -4.55
C LEU A 59 -11.29 -6.22 -5.53
N ALA A 60 -10.89 -5.36 -6.48
CA ALA A 60 -11.78 -4.83 -7.51
C ALA A 60 -12.33 -5.92 -8.45
N ARG A 61 -11.53 -6.93 -8.79
CA ARG A 61 -11.95 -8.08 -9.61
C ARG A 61 -12.86 -9.06 -8.87
N GLN A 62 -12.69 -9.18 -7.55
CA GLN A 62 -13.52 -10.03 -6.70
C GLN A 62 -14.88 -9.39 -6.35
N ALA A 63 -15.08 -8.12 -6.70
CA ALA A 63 -16.33 -7.43 -6.46
C ALA A 63 -17.38 -7.72 -7.55
N PRO A 64 -18.68 -7.80 -7.19
CA PRO A 64 -19.20 -7.73 -5.82
C PRO A 64 -18.93 -9.02 -5.04
N SER A 65 -18.58 -8.89 -3.75
CA SER A 65 -18.42 -10.02 -2.83
C SER A 65 -19.14 -9.71 -1.52
N VAL A 66 -19.83 -10.71 -0.96
CA VAL A 66 -20.51 -10.59 0.34
C VAL A 66 -19.50 -10.31 1.46
N GLU A 67 -18.28 -10.84 1.34
CA GLU A 67 -17.19 -10.65 2.31
C GLU A 67 -16.74 -9.18 2.38
N LEU A 68 -16.91 -8.41 1.30
CA LEU A 68 -16.58 -6.97 1.31
C LEU A 68 -17.63 -6.14 2.06
N GLY A 69 -18.83 -6.66 2.31
CA GLY A 69 -19.89 -5.96 3.04
C GLY A 69 -20.38 -4.66 2.36
N GLY A 70 -20.02 -4.40 1.11
CA GLY A 70 -20.34 -3.17 0.38
C GLY A 70 -19.52 -2.99 -0.89
N THR A 71 -19.34 -1.73 -1.32
CA THR A 71 -18.46 -1.42 -2.45
C THR A 71 -16.99 -1.56 -2.07
N VAL A 72 -16.11 -1.83 -3.05
CA VAL A 72 -14.65 -1.90 -2.84
C VAL A 72 -14.11 -0.64 -2.17
N VAL A 73 -14.60 0.54 -2.60
CA VAL A 73 -14.22 1.82 -1.98
C VAL A 73 -14.63 1.89 -0.51
N HIS A 74 -15.83 1.40 -0.17
CA HIS A 74 -16.26 1.35 1.23
C HIS A 74 -15.39 0.39 2.04
N ALA A 75 -15.17 -0.83 1.54
CA ALA A 75 -14.36 -1.84 2.22
C ALA A 75 -12.92 -1.34 2.49
N ILE A 76 -12.27 -0.72 1.51
CA ILE A 76 -10.93 -0.12 1.67
C ILE A 76 -10.96 1.01 2.70
N ALA A 77 -11.96 1.90 2.65
CA ALA A 77 -12.07 3.02 3.58
C ALA A 77 -12.20 2.56 5.04
N GLU A 78 -13.05 1.55 5.30
CA GLU A 78 -13.23 1.00 6.64
C GLU A 78 -11.98 0.24 7.11
N ALA A 79 -11.39 -0.61 6.26
CA ALA A 79 -10.24 -1.43 6.65
C ALA A 79 -8.96 -0.61 6.91
N THR A 80 -8.81 0.53 6.24
CA THR A 80 -7.59 1.37 6.32
C THR A 80 -7.79 2.69 7.07
N LEU A 81 -9.02 2.95 7.55
CA LEU A 81 -9.39 4.16 8.30
C LEU A 81 -9.10 5.48 7.55
N ILE A 82 -9.32 5.48 6.24
CA ILE A 82 -9.17 6.66 5.37
C ILE A 82 -10.53 7.15 4.87
N SER A 83 -10.58 8.39 4.38
CA SER A 83 -11.79 8.90 3.73
C SER A 83 -12.16 8.08 2.48
N ARG A 84 -13.46 8.01 2.15
CA ARG A 84 -13.92 7.39 0.89
C ARG A 84 -13.32 8.06 -0.35
N THR A 85 -13.07 9.36 -0.30
CA THR A 85 -12.41 10.10 -1.40
C THR A 85 -10.99 9.58 -1.61
N GLU A 86 -10.25 9.37 -0.53
CA GLU A 86 -8.88 8.85 -0.58
C GLU A 86 -8.86 7.38 -1.03
N ALA A 87 -9.76 6.55 -0.52
CA ALA A 87 -9.92 5.16 -0.99
C ALA A 87 -10.27 5.09 -2.48
N SER A 88 -11.17 5.96 -2.95
CA SER A 88 -11.52 6.05 -4.38
C SER A 88 -10.35 6.52 -5.23
N ARG A 89 -9.55 7.48 -4.74
CA ARG A 89 -8.32 7.93 -5.43
C ARG A 89 -7.35 6.77 -5.61
N ARG A 90 -7.07 6.01 -4.54
CA ARG A 90 -6.18 4.83 -4.59
C ARG A 90 -6.71 3.74 -5.52
N LEU A 91 -8.02 3.49 -5.51
CA LEU A 91 -8.64 2.54 -6.46
C LEU A 91 -8.42 2.97 -7.91
N LYS A 92 -8.56 4.26 -8.21
CA LYS A 92 -8.30 4.80 -9.55
C LYS A 92 -6.82 4.70 -9.92
N GLU A 93 -5.91 5.07 -9.02
CA GLU A 93 -4.46 4.97 -9.25
C GLU A 93 -4.02 3.52 -9.45
N ALA A 94 -4.56 2.58 -8.68
CA ALA A 94 -4.30 1.16 -8.85
C ALA A 94 -4.72 0.67 -10.24
N ARG A 95 -5.87 1.12 -10.73
CA ARG A 95 -6.33 0.81 -12.09
C ARG A 95 -5.43 1.40 -13.16
N ASP A 96 -5.01 2.66 -13.01
CA ASP A 96 -4.29 3.39 -14.05
C ASP A 96 -2.78 3.06 -14.07
N LEU A 97 -2.19 2.76 -12.91
CA LEU A 97 -0.74 2.61 -12.69
C LEU A 97 -0.33 1.21 -12.20
N GLY A 98 -1.28 0.35 -11.83
CA GLY A 98 -1.00 -1.03 -11.44
C GLY A 98 -0.66 -1.93 -12.63
N PRO A 99 -0.15 -3.15 -12.38
CA PRO A 99 0.06 -4.13 -13.45
C PRO A 99 -1.24 -4.39 -14.22
N ARG A 100 -1.16 -4.32 -15.55
CA ARG A 100 -2.31 -4.55 -16.43
C ARG A 100 -2.63 -6.04 -16.46
N HIS A 101 -3.91 -6.37 -16.49
CA HIS A 101 -4.37 -7.75 -16.63
C HIS A 101 -5.36 -7.85 -17.79
N GLY A 102 -5.34 -8.98 -18.51
CA GLY A 102 -6.29 -9.30 -19.57
C GLY A 102 -7.69 -9.57 -19.04
N LEU A 103 -8.66 -9.76 -19.94
CA LEU A 103 -10.06 -10.03 -19.58
C LEU A 103 -10.24 -11.27 -18.67
N THR A 104 -9.31 -12.22 -18.76
CA THR A 104 -9.27 -13.45 -17.96
C THR A 104 -8.45 -13.33 -16.67
N GLY A 105 -7.85 -12.15 -16.40
CA GLY A 105 -7.05 -11.92 -15.20
C GLY A 105 -5.56 -12.23 -15.35
N GLU A 106 -5.07 -12.59 -16.54
CA GLU A 106 -3.64 -12.86 -16.78
C GLU A 106 -2.84 -11.54 -16.86
N PRO A 107 -1.63 -11.47 -16.30
CA PRO A 107 -0.80 -10.27 -16.36
C PRO A 107 -0.35 -9.96 -17.79
N ILE A 108 -0.44 -8.69 -18.19
CA ILE A 108 0.02 -8.18 -19.49
C ILE A 108 1.39 -7.52 -19.27
N PRO A 109 2.43 -7.88 -20.05
CA PRO A 109 3.74 -7.23 -19.95
C PRO A 109 3.68 -5.73 -20.27
N PRO A 110 4.64 -4.93 -19.76
CA PRO A 110 4.70 -3.50 -20.01
C PRO A 110 4.80 -3.17 -21.50
#